data_AF-A0A016VBN1-F1
#
_entry.id   AF-A0A016VBN1-F1
#
_cell.length_a   1.000
_cell.length_b   1.000
_cell.length_c   1.000
_cell.angle_alpha   90.00
_cell.angle_beta   90.00
_cell.angle_gamma   90.00
#
_symmetry.space_group_name_H-M   'P 1'
#
loop_
_entity.id
_entity.type
_entity.pdbx_description
1 polymer ?
#
loop_
_entity_poly.entity_id
_entity_poly.type
_entity_poly.pdbx_seq_one_letter_code
_entity_poly.pdbx_strand_id
1 'polypeptide(L)'
;MITEEELPPYDRVLLSKKPTAEGKDIRLRSDDFYKENFINVVTNARVTGVDLSRRKLQLWTGDTMQYSKLVLALGGAPRKLTCPGADLKNVYTLRTVSEANAIAAQSAGKHVVCIGGSFIGMEIASSLVGIAESVTVVCNTDEPLPALGPDIGCVIRNRFEAKGVRVLVKEEAACLEGGDVVLGVTLKSGLTLAADVVIAGIGVVPPTDWLKGTCIELDERGFIKVDHLFRTTADWVYAIGDAVSAPLPLWDIESLNIQHFQTAQAHGQLLGYSIVGRPYPTQLVPFFWTLFFFEFGVRFAGCAQGSSHVIVHGNIADLNFVKYYFK
;
A
#
# COMPACT_ATOMS: atom_id res chain seq x y z
N MET A 1 8.41 9.17 -18.02
CA MET A 1 8.13 8.45 -16.76
C MET A 1 9.30 7.56 -16.46
N ILE A 2 9.71 7.45 -15.20
CA ILE A 2 10.86 6.66 -14.76
C ILE A 2 10.36 5.71 -13.67
N THR A 3 10.77 4.44 -13.72
CA THR A 3 10.45 3.43 -12.71
C THR A 3 11.66 2.52 -12.46
N GLU A 4 11.86 2.14 -11.20
CA GLU A 4 12.89 1.15 -10.84
C GLU A 4 12.49 -0.28 -11.24
N GLU A 5 11.21 -0.53 -11.45
CA GLU A 5 10.69 -1.84 -11.82
C GLU A 5 10.92 -2.15 -13.31
N GLU A 6 10.98 -3.43 -13.65
CA GLU A 6 11.17 -3.90 -15.03
C GLU A 6 9.95 -3.61 -15.92
N LEU A 7 8.75 -3.67 -15.34
CA LEU A 7 7.49 -3.53 -16.07
C LEU A 7 7.06 -2.05 -16.17
N PRO A 8 6.44 -1.66 -17.30
CA PRO A 8 5.65 -0.44 -17.36
C PRO A 8 4.51 -0.44 -16.31
N PRO A 9 3.90 0.73 -16.01
CA PRO A 9 2.82 0.83 -15.03
C PRO A 9 1.73 -0.24 -15.16
N TYR A 10 1.46 -0.93 -14.04
CA TYR A 10 0.51 -2.04 -13.95
C TYR A 10 -0.41 -1.90 -12.74
N ASP A 11 -1.49 -2.68 -12.71
CA ASP A 11 -2.46 -2.70 -11.63
C ASP A 11 -1.93 -3.48 -10.42
N ARG A 12 -1.43 -2.72 -9.43
CA ARG A 12 -0.90 -3.29 -8.19
C ARG A 12 -2.00 -3.85 -7.26
N VAL A 13 -3.27 -3.48 -7.46
CA VAL A 13 -4.39 -3.97 -6.65
C VAL A 13 -4.62 -5.46 -6.87
N LEU A 14 -4.25 -5.97 -8.04
CA LEU A 14 -4.37 -7.39 -8.37
C LEU A 14 -3.37 -8.26 -7.60
N LEU A 15 -2.22 -7.73 -7.18
CA LEU A 15 -1.16 -8.54 -6.60
C LEU A 15 -1.54 -9.21 -5.27
N SER A 16 -2.37 -8.55 -4.46
CA SER A 16 -2.84 -9.08 -3.17
C SER A 16 -4.11 -9.92 -3.29
N LYS A 17 -4.74 -9.94 -4.47
CA LYS A 17 -6.04 -10.61 -4.71
C LYS A 17 -5.89 -11.85 -5.59
N LYS A 18 -5.01 -11.77 -6.59
CA LYS A 18 -4.70 -12.84 -7.54
C LYS A 18 -3.17 -12.96 -7.70
N PRO A 19 -2.48 -13.52 -6.70
CA PRO A 19 -1.03 -13.73 -6.78
C PRO A 19 -0.79 -14.82 -7.84
N THR A 20 -0.24 -14.43 -9.01
CA THR A 20 0.00 -15.17 -10.28
C THR A 20 -0.33 -14.33 -11.52
N ALA A 21 -0.85 -13.11 -11.35
CA ALA A 21 -1.11 -12.21 -12.48
C ALA A 21 0.21 -11.63 -13.02
N GLU A 22 0.53 -11.89 -14.30
CA GLU A 22 1.82 -11.54 -14.91
C GLU A 22 1.68 -10.78 -16.24
N GLY A 23 2.75 -10.05 -16.58
CA GLY A 23 2.99 -9.55 -17.93
C GLY A 23 2.01 -8.49 -18.40
N LYS A 24 1.55 -8.62 -19.64
CA LYS A 24 0.69 -7.63 -20.31
C LYS A 24 -0.70 -7.52 -19.71
N ASP A 25 -1.19 -8.58 -19.06
CA ASP A 25 -2.58 -8.69 -18.62
C ASP A 25 -2.89 -7.83 -17.38
N ILE A 26 -1.85 -7.37 -16.68
CA ILE A 26 -1.96 -6.46 -15.55
C ILE A 26 -1.55 -5.02 -15.89
N ARG A 27 -1.06 -4.74 -17.12
CA ARG A 27 -0.61 -3.39 -17.49
C ARG A 27 -1.79 -2.42 -17.51
N LEU A 28 -1.57 -1.20 -17.01
CA LEU A 28 -2.61 -0.15 -17.01
C LEU A 28 -2.90 0.39 -18.41
N ARG A 29 -1.92 0.30 -19.31
CA ARG A 29 -1.97 0.83 -20.69
C ARG A 29 -1.20 -0.09 -21.63
N SER A 30 -1.60 -0.09 -22.90
CA SER A 30 -0.87 -0.76 -23.98
C SER A 30 0.40 0.03 -24.34
N ASP A 31 1.32 -0.63 -25.04
CA ASP A 31 2.52 0.02 -25.56
C ASP A 31 2.16 1.11 -26.59
N ASP A 32 1.08 0.91 -27.36
CA ASP A 32 0.59 1.89 -28.34
C ASP A 32 0.07 3.16 -27.67
N PHE A 33 -0.61 3.06 -26.52
CA PHE A 33 -1.05 4.24 -25.76
C PHE A 33 0.14 5.14 -25.40
N TYR A 34 1.27 4.56 -24.95
CA TYR A 34 2.45 5.34 -24.60
C TYR A 34 3.07 6.01 -25.84
N LYS A 35 3.14 5.32 -26.98
CA LYS A 35 3.64 5.86 -28.24
C LYS A 35 2.77 7.00 -28.76
N GLU A 36 1.46 6.79 -28.85
CA GLU A 36 0.47 7.75 -29.36
C GLU A 36 0.40 9.02 -28.51
N ASN A 37 0.67 8.91 -27.20
CA ASN A 37 0.67 10.04 -26.27
C ASN A 37 2.07 10.62 -26.00
N PHE A 38 3.10 10.19 -26.76
CA PHE A 38 4.49 10.65 -26.62
C PHE A 38 5.05 10.49 -25.20
N ILE A 39 4.67 9.41 -24.51
CA ILE A 39 5.12 9.11 -23.15
C ILE A 39 6.31 8.15 -23.24
N ASN A 40 7.51 8.66 -22.99
CA ASN A 40 8.67 7.80 -22.80
C ASN A 40 8.64 7.16 -21.40
N VAL A 41 8.68 5.83 -21.33
CA VAL A 41 8.76 5.06 -20.08
C VAL A 41 10.15 4.43 -19.97
N VAL A 42 10.91 4.84 -18.97
CA VAL A 42 12.23 4.29 -18.66
C VAL A 42 12.09 3.35 -17.48
N THR A 43 12.25 2.04 -17.72
CA THR A 43 12.20 0.97 -16.71
C THR A 43 13.60 0.65 -16.19
N ASN A 44 13.69 -0.14 -15.11
CA ASN A 44 14.97 -0.49 -14.46
C ASN A 44 15.84 0.72 -14.08
N ALA A 45 15.21 1.87 -13.87
CA ALA A 45 15.87 3.15 -13.65
C ALA A 45 15.47 3.69 -12.28
N ARG A 46 16.28 3.35 -11.27
CA ARG A 46 16.15 3.92 -9.94
C ARG A 46 16.77 5.31 -9.86
N VAL A 47 15.99 6.29 -9.43
CA VAL A 47 16.46 7.63 -9.06
C VAL A 47 17.03 7.59 -7.65
N THR A 48 18.22 8.15 -7.46
CA THR A 48 18.97 8.14 -6.19
C THR A 48 19.29 9.54 -5.67
N GLY A 49 19.00 10.58 -6.44
CA GLY A 49 19.30 11.96 -6.06
C GLY A 49 18.61 12.99 -6.96
N VAL A 50 18.51 14.23 -6.47
CA VAL A 50 18.09 15.39 -7.26
C VAL A 50 18.98 16.60 -6.96
N ASP A 51 19.50 17.22 -8.01
CA ASP A 51 20.07 18.56 -7.98
C ASP A 51 18.98 19.55 -8.42
N LEU A 52 18.34 20.16 -7.43
CA LEU A 52 17.22 21.10 -7.65
C LEU A 52 17.68 22.38 -8.34
N SER A 53 18.92 22.81 -8.10
CA SER A 53 19.49 24.04 -8.68
C SER A 53 19.73 23.90 -10.18
N ARG A 54 20.23 22.74 -10.60
CA ARG A 54 20.51 22.41 -12.00
C ARG A 54 19.36 21.67 -12.69
N ARG A 55 18.28 21.39 -11.95
CA ARG A 55 17.13 20.57 -12.37
C ARG A 55 17.55 19.25 -13.01
N LYS A 56 18.35 18.48 -12.27
CA LYS A 56 18.87 17.17 -12.70
C LYS A 56 18.52 16.08 -11.71
N LEU A 57 18.04 14.95 -12.21
CA LEU A 57 17.96 13.70 -11.47
C LEU A 57 19.27 12.94 -11.61
N GLN A 58 19.63 12.22 -10.55
CA GLN A 58 20.73 11.24 -10.54
C GLN A 58 20.11 9.84 -10.54
N LEU A 59 20.59 8.99 -11.44
CA LEU A 59 20.21 7.59 -11.52
C LEU A 59 21.24 6.73 -10.78
N TRP A 60 20.81 5.55 -10.35
CA TRP A 60 21.68 4.59 -9.67
C TRP A 60 22.87 4.13 -10.52
N THR A 61 22.76 4.21 -11.85
CA THR A 61 23.84 3.92 -12.80
C THR A 61 24.94 4.99 -12.83
N GLY A 62 24.71 6.15 -12.20
CA GLY A 62 25.56 7.33 -12.28
C GLY A 62 25.14 8.32 -13.38
N ASP A 63 24.22 7.92 -14.26
CA ASP A 63 23.67 8.80 -15.29
C ASP A 63 22.83 9.93 -14.69
N THR A 64 22.65 11.00 -15.47
CA THR A 64 21.80 12.13 -15.06
C THR A 64 20.74 12.45 -16.10
N MET A 65 19.58 12.93 -15.64
CA MET A 65 18.48 13.36 -16.50
C MET A 65 18.05 14.77 -16.16
N GLN A 66 17.99 15.66 -17.16
CA GLN A 66 17.45 17.00 -16.97
C GLN A 66 15.92 17.01 -16.97
N TYR A 67 15.33 17.92 -16.21
CA TYR A 67 13.89 18.16 -16.21
C TYR A 67 13.52 19.63 -16.24
N SER A 68 12.37 19.96 -16.82
CA SER A 68 11.78 21.30 -16.71
C SER A 68 10.79 21.38 -15.55
N LYS A 69 10.03 20.30 -15.33
CA LYS A 69 9.15 20.05 -14.18
C LYS A 69 9.38 18.61 -13.71
N LEU A 70 9.36 18.39 -12.40
CA LEU A 70 9.54 17.07 -11.79
C LEU A 70 8.28 16.68 -11.00
N VAL A 71 7.80 15.46 -11.20
CA VAL A 71 6.69 14.90 -10.41
C VAL A 71 7.19 13.67 -9.66
N LEU A 72 7.19 13.75 -8.33
CA LEU A 72 7.56 12.68 -7.42
C LEU A 72 6.33 11.80 -7.13
N ALA A 73 6.21 10.69 -7.86
CA ALA A 73 5.13 9.70 -7.69
C ALA A 73 5.71 8.40 -7.10
N LEU A 74 6.39 8.52 -5.96
CA LEU A 74 7.30 7.47 -5.45
C LEU A 74 6.59 6.26 -4.82
N GLY A 75 5.29 6.36 -4.57
CA GLY A 75 4.52 5.29 -3.93
C GLY A 75 4.97 5.03 -2.48
N GLY A 76 4.95 3.76 -2.06
CA GLY A 76 5.39 3.33 -0.74
C GLY A 76 6.16 2.01 -0.83
N ALA A 77 7.14 1.84 0.05
CA ALA A 77 7.90 0.61 0.25
C ALA A 77 7.33 -0.16 1.48
N PRO A 78 7.15 -1.49 1.41
CA PRO A 78 6.72 -2.27 2.56
C PRO A 78 7.64 -2.09 3.77
N ARG A 79 7.05 -1.94 4.96
CA ARG A 79 7.80 -2.03 6.21
C ARG A 79 8.28 -3.46 6.40
N LYS A 80 9.57 -3.61 6.68
CA LYS A 80 10.18 -4.89 7.01
C LYS A 80 9.98 -5.21 8.49
N LEU A 81 9.87 -6.49 8.81
CA LEU A 81 9.96 -6.95 10.19
C LEU A 81 11.35 -6.63 10.74
N THR A 82 11.41 -6.39 12.06
CA THR A 82 12.66 -6.05 12.77
C THR A 82 12.95 -7.02 13.91
N CYS A 83 12.14 -8.07 14.07
CA CYS A 83 12.40 -9.12 15.05
C CYS A 83 13.52 -10.05 14.57
N PRO A 84 14.16 -10.81 15.48
CA PRO A 84 15.12 -11.85 15.11
C PRO A 84 14.52 -12.83 14.09
N GLY A 85 15.29 -13.16 13.05
CA GLY A 85 14.86 -14.05 11.96
C GLY A 85 14.05 -13.37 10.86
N ALA A 86 13.83 -12.05 10.91
CA ALA A 86 13.12 -11.29 9.87
C ALA A 86 13.77 -11.33 8.47
N ASP A 87 15.05 -11.73 8.39
CA ASP A 87 15.86 -11.81 7.18
C ASP A 87 15.95 -13.23 6.58
N LEU A 88 15.22 -14.20 7.15
CA LEU A 88 15.14 -15.56 6.60
C LEU A 88 14.55 -15.56 5.17
N LYS A 89 15.03 -16.48 4.33
CA LYS A 89 14.85 -16.43 2.85
C LYS A 89 13.38 -16.52 2.38
N ASN A 90 12.52 -17.12 3.19
CA ASN A 90 11.09 -17.34 2.95
C ASN A 90 10.19 -16.39 3.78
N VAL A 91 10.73 -15.24 4.17
CA VAL A 91 9.98 -14.10 4.72
C VAL A 91 9.77 -13.09 3.61
N TYR A 92 8.50 -12.86 3.25
CA TYR A 92 8.13 -12.03 2.12
C TYR A 92 7.42 -10.75 2.54
N THR A 93 7.58 -9.72 1.73
CA THR A 93 6.67 -8.57 1.66
C THR A 93 5.98 -8.60 0.31
N LEU A 94 4.86 -7.89 0.17
CA LEU A 94 4.18 -7.73 -1.11
C LEU A 94 4.22 -6.28 -1.57
N ARG A 95 4.94 -6.03 -2.67
CA ARG A 95 4.81 -4.78 -3.43
C ARG A 95 4.81 -5.05 -4.92
N THR A 96 5.68 -5.92 -5.41
CA THR A 96 5.98 -6.15 -6.82
C THR A 96 5.36 -7.43 -7.36
N VAL A 97 5.26 -7.56 -8.69
CA VAL A 97 4.78 -8.78 -9.36
C VAL A 97 5.63 -9.99 -8.96
N SER A 98 6.96 -9.84 -8.95
CA SER A 98 7.87 -10.92 -8.56
C SER A 98 7.63 -11.41 -7.13
N GLU A 99 7.38 -10.50 -6.18
CA GLU A 99 7.02 -10.86 -4.82
C GLU A 99 5.67 -11.58 -4.75
N ALA A 100 4.66 -11.13 -5.51
CA ALA A 100 3.35 -11.77 -5.54
C ALA A 100 3.43 -13.22 -6.04
N ASN A 101 4.22 -13.45 -7.09
CA ASN A 101 4.39 -14.78 -7.68
C ASN A 101 5.23 -15.69 -6.78
N ALA A 102 6.26 -15.14 -6.13
CA ALA A 102 7.03 -15.87 -5.12
C ALA A 102 6.12 -16.31 -3.96
N ILE A 103 5.28 -15.41 -3.44
CA ILE A 103 4.31 -15.74 -2.38
C ILE A 103 3.37 -16.87 -2.82
N ALA A 104 2.76 -16.79 -4.02
CA ALA A 104 1.88 -17.84 -4.51
C ALA A 104 2.60 -19.19 -4.63
N ALA A 105 3.78 -19.21 -5.27
CA ALA A 105 4.52 -20.43 -5.51
C ALA A 105 4.99 -21.11 -4.21
N GLN A 106 5.46 -20.32 -3.25
CA GLN A 106 6.05 -20.83 -2.01
C GLN A 106 5.00 -21.20 -0.96
N SER A 107 3.77 -20.67 -1.08
CA SER A 107 2.68 -20.94 -0.12
C SER A 107 1.90 -22.22 -0.43
N ALA A 108 2.01 -22.78 -1.63
CA ALA A 108 1.21 -23.93 -2.05
C ALA A 108 1.44 -25.17 -1.15
N GLY A 109 0.38 -25.64 -0.49
CA GLY A 109 0.43 -26.78 0.44
C GLY A 109 1.30 -26.54 1.68
N LYS A 110 1.51 -25.28 2.08
CA LYS A 110 2.37 -24.88 3.20
C LYS A 110 1.62 -24.19 4.34
N HIS A 111 2.21 -24.17 5.53
CA HIS A 111 1.74 -23.38 6.66
C HIS A 111 2.19 -21.93 6.51
N VAL A 112 1.25 -21.03 6.25
CA VAL A 112 1.51 -19.60 6.03
C VAL A 112 1.11 -18.78 7.25
N VAL A 113 2.02 -17.91 7.70
CA VAL A 113 1.74 -16.90 8.74
C VAL A 113 1.84 -15.49 8.15
N CYS A 114 0.71 -14.79 8.08
CA CYS A 114 0.63 -13.39 7.71
C CYS A 114 0.76 -12.52 8.98
N ILE A 115 1.83 -11.71 9.08
CA ILE A 115 2.00 -10.76 10.18
C ILE A 115 1.46 -9.40 9.74
N GLY A 116 0.43 -8.92 10.44
CA GLY A 116 -0.25 -7.65 10.17
C GLY A 116 -1.71 -7.85 9.72
N GLY A 117 -2.65 -7.44 10.58
CA GLY A 117 -4.10 -7.53 10.33
C GLY A 117 -4.72 -6.39 9.54
N SER A 118 -3.93 -5.65 8.75
CA SER A 118 -4.44 -4.56 7.90
C SER A 118 -4.79 -5.07 6.50
N PHE A 119 -5.16 -4.17 5.58
CA PHE A 119 -5.68 -4.51 4.25
C PHE A 119 -4.82 -5.53 3.51
N ILE A 120 -3.51 -5.26 3.29
CA ILE A 120 -2.64 -6.16 2.52
C ILE A 120 -2.50 -7.54 3.18
N GLY A 121 -2.29 -7.60 4.50
CA GLY A 121 -2.17 -8.88 5.20
C GLY A 121 -3.45 -9.72 5.13
N MET A 122 -4.62 -9.06 5.26
CA MET A 122 -5.92 -9.72 5.14
C MET A 122 -6.24 -10.14 3.69
N GLU A 123 -5.91 -9.30 2.70
CA GLU A 123 -6.12 -9.63 1.28
C GLU A 123 -5.28 -10.84 0.87
N ILE A 124 -3.98 -10.84 1.20
CA ILE A 124 -3.09 -11.97 0.91
C ILE A 124 -3.59 -13.24 1.60
N ALA A 125 -3.90 -13.17 2.90
CA ALA A 125 -4.44 -14.31 3.62
C ALA A 125 -5.69 -14.87 2.95
N SER A 126 -6.60 -14.00 2.48
CA SER A 126 -7.79 -14.42 1.75
C SER A 126 -7.49 -15.08 0.40
N SER A 127 -6.45 -14.61 -0.31
CA SER A 127 -6.05 -15.13 -1.61
C SER A 127 -5.38 -16.50 -1.54
N LEU A 128 -4.83 -16.87 -0.38
CA LEU A 128 -4.12 -18.13 -0.16
C LEU A 128 -5.01 -19.25 0.38
N VAL A 129 -6.27 -18.96 0.74
CA VAL A 129 -7.22 -20.01 1.14
C VAL A 129 -7.49 -20.94 -0.03
N GLY A 130 -7.34 -22.25 0.20
CA GLY A 130 -7.43 -23.28 -0.84
C GLY A 130 -6.16 -23.48 -1.66
N ILE A 131 -5.13 -22.66 -1.45
CA ILE A 131 -3.79 -22.82 -2.04
C ILE A 131 -2.80 -23.32 -0.99
N ALA A 132 -2.78 -22.67 0.18
CA ALA A 132 -1.97 -23.06 1.33
C ALA A 132 -2.62 -24.20 2.13
N GLU A 133 -1.81 -24.95 2.88
CA GLU A 133 -2.30 -25.99 3.81
C GLU A 133 -3.04 -25.33 4.98
N SER A 134 -2.48 -24.23 5.50
CA SER A 134 -3.14 -23.43 6.53
C SER A 134 -2.71 -21.99 6.45
N VAL A 135 -3.60 -21.06 6.81
CA VAL A 135 -3.29 -19.63 6.88
C VAL A 135 -3.59 -19.12 8.29
N THR A 136 -2.61 -18.49 8.93
CA THR A 136 -2.78 -17.75 10.19
C THR A 136 -2.47 -16.28 9.99
N VAL A 137 -3.33 -15.38 10.47
CA VAL A 137 -3.09 -13.94 10.51
C VAL A 137 -2.81 -13.53 11.96
N VAL A 138 -1.71 -12.79 12.16
CA VAL A 138 -1.33 -12.23 13.46
C VAL A 138 -1.57 -10.72 13.43
N CYS A 139 -2.50 -10.27 14.27
CA CYS A 139 -2.89 -8.87 14.42
C CYS A 139 -2.40 -8.36 15.77
N ASN A 140 -1.67 -7.25 15.79
CA ASN A 140 -1.28 -6.58 17.03
C ASN A 140 -2.38 -5.66 17.60
N THR A 141 -3.54 -5.63 16.96
CA THR A 141 -4.72 -4.85 17.34
C THR A 141 -5.82 -5.74 17.91
N ASP A 142 -6.83 -5.12 18.54
CA ASP A 142 -7.98 -5.82 19.12
C ASP A 142 -8.81 -6.60 18.07
N GLU A 143 -8.89 -6.06 16.86
CA GLU A 143 -9.56 -6.66 15.71
C GLU A 143 -8.76 -6.35 14.43
N PRO A 144 -8.88 -7.15 13.36
CA PRO A 144 -8.29 -6.81 12.06
C PRO A 144 -8.97 -5.55 11.47
N LEU A 145 -8.28 -4.91 10.53
CA LEU A 145 -8.72 -3.70 9.83
C LEU A 145 -9.13 -2.58 10.82
N PRO A 146 -8.24 -2.17 11.74
CA PRO A 146 -8.56 -1.20 12.79
C PRO A 146 -9.11 0.13 12.25
N ALA A 147 -8.76 0.49 11.00
CA ALA A 147 -9.28 1.67 10.31
C ALA A 147 -10.81 1.65 10.09
N LEU A 148 -11.45 0.48 10.11
CA LEU A 148 -12.90 0.34 9.97
C LEU A 148 -13.64 0.34 11.32
N GLY A 149 -12.91 0.19 12.42
CA GLY A 149 -13.47 0.06 13.77
C GLY A 149 -13.75 -1.40 14.17
N PRO A 150 -13.89 -1.65 15.49
CA PRO A 150 -13.95 -3.01 16.04
C PRO A 150 -15.22 -3.78 15.68
N ASP A 151 -16.34 -3.09 15.46
CA ASP A 151 -17.61 -3.68 15.04
C ASP A 151 -17.50 -4.36 13.67
N ILE A 152 -16.92 -3.66 12.68
CA ILE A 152 -16.69 -4.19 11.34
C ILE A 152 -15.53 -5.20 11.37
N GLY A 153 -14.45 -4.91 12.10
CA GLY A 153 -13.29 -5.79 12.24
C GLY A 153 -13.65 -7.17 12.78
N CYS A 154 -14.47 -7.25 13.84
CA CYS A 154 -14.94 -8.50 14.43
C CYS A 154 -15.75 -9.34 13.43
N VAL A 155 -16.67 -8.73 12.67
CA VAL A 155 -17.45 -9.45 11.66
C VAL A 155 -16.55 -9.99 10.54
N ILE A 156 -15.57 -9.20 10.09
CA ILE A 156 -14.60 -9.65 9.08
C ILE A 156 -13.75 -10.80 9.64
N ARG A 157 -13.28 -10.70 10.89
CA ARG A 157 -12.54 -11.79 11.55
C ARG A 157 -13.35 -13.09 11.55
N ASN A 158 -14.62 -13.04 12.01
CA ASN A 158 -15.49 -14.21 12.04
C ASN A 158 -15.70 -14.84 10.64
N ARG A 159 -15.78 -14.01 9.59
CA ARG A 159 -15.87 -14.48 8.20
C ARG A 159 -14.59 -15.17 7.72
N PHE A 160 -13.43 -14.65 8.11
CA PHE A 160 -12.13 -15.27 7.82
C PHE A 160 -11.98 -16.62 8.56
N GLU A 161 -12.36 -16.67 9.84
CA GLU A 161 -12.36 -17.89 10.64
C GLU A 161 -13.31 -18.95 10.06
N ALA A 162 -14.49 -18.55 9.60
CA ALA A 162 -15.42 -19.44 8.89
C ALA A 162 -14.89 -19.97 7.55
N LYS A 163 -13.88 -19.31 6.95
CA LYS A 163 -13.16 -19.77 5.76
C LYS A 163 -11.90 -20.59 6.11
N GLY A 164 -11.69 -20.92 7.38
CA GLY A 164 -10.56 -21.72 7.85
C GLY A 164 -9.28 -20.92 8.13
N VAL A 165 -9.32 -19.59 8.07
CA VAL A 165 -8.16 -18.76 8.45
C VAL A 165 -8.14 -18.58 9.95
N ARG A 166 -7.03 -18.92 10.61
CA ARG A 166 -6.85 -18.62 12.03
C ARG A 166 -6.48 -17.15 12.19
N VAL A 167 -7.25 -16.37 12.95
CA VAL A 167 -6.93 -14.95 13.20
C VAL A 167 -6.59 -14.78 14.67
N LEU A 168 -5.36 -14.36 14.96
CA LEU A 168 -4.87 -14.10 16.31
C LEU A 168 -4.80 -12.60 16.53
N VAL A 169 -5.62 -12.08 17.44
CA VAL A 169 -5.65 -10.65 17.80
C VAL A 169 -4.83 -10.37 19.05
N LYS A 170 -4.40 -9.12 19.21
CA LYS A 170 -3.51 -8.67 20.29
C LYS A 170 -2.22 -9.51 20.42
N GLU A 171 -1.72 -9.99 19.30
CA GLU A 171 -0.52 -10.81 19.22
C GLU A 171 0.55 -10.14 18.34
N GLU A 172 1.81 -10.39 18.68
CA GLU A 172 2.96 -9.87 17.96
C GLU A 172 4.03 -10.95 17.85
N ALA A 173 4.71 -11.01 16.70
CA ALA A 173 5.87 -11.89 16.55
C ALA A 173 7.03 -11.40 17.42
N ALA A 174 7.51 -12.25 18.31
CA ALA A 174 8.72 -12.02 19.10
C ALA A 174 9.97 -12.36 18.28
N CYS A 175 9.95 -13.49 17.56
CA CYS A 175 10.99 -13.91 16.64
C CYS A 175 10.45 -14.89 15.59
N LEU A 176 11.19 -15.04 14.50
CA LEU A 176 11.00 -16.09 13.50
C LEU A 176 12.07 -17.15 13.72
N GLU A 177 11.63 -18.40 13.89
CA GLU A 177 12.49 -19.54 14.17
C GLU A 177 12.89 -20.24 12.88
N GLY A 178 14.17 -20.55 12.74
CA GLY A 178 14.70 -21.16 11.53
C GLY A 178 16.22 -21.15 11.46
N GLY A 179 16.74 -21.84 10.44
CA GLY A 179 18.15 -21.76 10.03
C GLY A 179 18.27 -20.81 8.85
N ASP A 180 18.23 -21.37 7.63
CA ASP A 180 18.20 -20.60 6.38
C ASP A 180 16.80 -20.11 6.00
N VAL A 181 15.79 -20.79 6.52
CA VAL A 181 14.36 -20.61 6.23
C VAL A 181 13.57 -20.69 7.53
N VAL A 182 12.47 -19.96 7.61
CA VAL A 182 11.50 -20.02 8.70
C VAL A 182 10.87 -21.41 8.76
N LEU A 183 10.74 -21.92 9.99
CA LEU A 183 10.04 -23.13 10.36
C LEU A 183 8.95 -22.85 11.42
N GLY A 184 9.04 -21.71 12.10
CA GLY A 184 8.04 -21.28 13.07
C GLY A 184 8.07 -19.79 13.37
N VAL A 185 6.99 -19.31 13.96
CA VAL A 185 6.85 -17.94 14.47
C VAL A 185 6.52 -18.03 15.95
N THR A 186 7.40 -17.53 16.80
CA THR A 186 7.13 -17.43 18.24
C THR A 186 6.56 -16.05 18.55
N LEU A 187 5.36 -16.04 19.14
CA LEU A 187 4.64 -14.83 19.52
C LEU A 187 5.09 -14.34 20.89
N LYS A 188 4.83 -13.06 21.19
CA LYS A 188 5.14 -12.46 22.50
C LYS A 188 4.38 -13.13 23.66
N SER A 189 3.24 -13.76 23.39
CA SER A 189 2.52 -14.57 24.38
C SER A 189 3.21 -15.89 24.74
N GLY A 190 4.25 -16.30 23.98
CA GLY A 190 4.93 -17.58 24.12
C GLY A 190 4.32 -18.70 23.27
N LEU A 191 3.23 -18.45 22.54
CA LEU A 191 2.70 -19.39 21.54
C LEU A 191 3.64 -19.46 20.33
N THR A 192 4.03 -20.67 19.93
CA THR A 192 4.75 -20.92 18.69
C THR A 192 3.80 -21.47 17.62
N LEU A 193 3.84 -20.86 16.43
CA LEU A 193 3.11 -21.29 15.25
C LEU A 193 4.07 -22.01 14.30
N ALA A 194 3.67 -23.16 13.76
CA ALA A 194 4.38 -23.74 12.62
C ALA A 194 4.23 -22.81 11.40
N ALA A 195 5.34 -22.52 10.72
CA ALA A 195 5.36 -21.59 9.60
C ALA A 195 6.44 -21.98 8.59
N ASP A 196 6.01 -22.40 7.40
CA ASP A 196 6.89 -22.62 6.26
C ASP A 196 7.09 -21.33 5.43
N VAL A 197 6.20 -20.37 5.58
CA VAL A 197 6.23 -19.06 4.89
C VAL A 197 5.71 -18.00 5.83
N VAL A 198 6.41 -16.87 5.91
CA VAL A 198 5.94 -15.67 6.63
C VAL A 198 5.75 -14.53 5.64
N ILE A 199 4.64 -13.81 5.78
CA ILE A 199 4.31 -12.66 4.92
C ILE A 199 4.07 -11.44 5.81
N ALA A 200 4.89 -10.41 5.65
CA ALA A 200 4.79 -9.17 6.42
C ALA A 200 3.90 -8.14 5.69
N GLY A 201 2.73 -7.87 6.28
CA GLY A 201 1.75 -6.88 5.85
C GLY A 201 1.57 -5.75 6.86
N ILE A 202 2.68 -5.23 7.41
CA ILE A 202 2.69 -4.30 8.55
C ILE A 202 2.72 -2.81 8.16
N GLY A 203 2.22 -2.48 6.96
CA GLY A 203 2.18 -1.12 6.41
C GLY A 203 3.38 -0.76 5.54
N VAL A 204 3.43 0.49 5.11
CA VAL A 204 4.47 1.01 4.20
C VAL A 204 5.14 2.27 4.75
N VAL A 205 6.27 2.63 4.15
CA VAL A 205 7.02 3.88 4.35
C VAL A 205 7.31 4.52 2.99
N PRO A 206 7.37 5.85 2.88
CA PRO A 206 7.70 6.51 1.63
C PRO A 206 9.21 6.35 1.32
N PRO A 207 9.61 6.01 0.08
CA PRO A 207 11.02 5.85 -0.28
C PRO A 207 11.69 7.21 -0.58
N THR A 208 11.76 8.06 0.45
CA THR A 208 12.14 9.49 0.37
C THR A 208 13.48 9.80 1.01
N ASP A 209 14.25 8.80 1.45
CA ASP A 209 15.53 9.02 2.14
C ASP A 209 16.51 9.88 1.34
N TRP A 210 16.52 9.75 0.01
CA TRP A 210 17.39 10.53 -0.88
C TRP A 210 16.97 12.01 -1.02
N LEU A 211 15.80 12.38 -0.50
CA LEU A 211 15.34 13.77 -0.41
C LEU A 211 15.80 14.45 0.89
N LYS A 212 16.30 13.69 1.88
CA LYS A 212 16.81 14.24 3.13
C LYS A 212 17.99 15.18 2.83
N GLY A 213 17.96 16.37 3.43
CA GLY A 213 18.95 17.42 3.21
C GLY A 213 18.70 18.29 1.97
N THR A 214 17.66 18.01 1.18
CA THR A 214 17.15 18.95 0.16
C THR A 214 16.20 19.98 0.80
N CYS A 215 15.77 20.98 0.02
CA CYS A 215 14.75 21.92 0.48
C CYS A 215 13.31 21.38 0.37
N ILE A 216 13.11 20.15 -0.11
CA ILE A 216 11.78 19.51 -0.15
C ILE A 216 11.39 19.10 1.27
N GLU A 217 10.33 19.70 1.79
CA GLU A 217 9.83 19.38 3.12
C GLU A 217 9.22 17.98 3.19
N LEU A 218 9.63 17.23 4.22
CA LEU A 218 9.05 15.95 4.59
C LEU A 218 8.34 16.10 5.95
N ASP A 219 7.26 15.35 6.17
CA ASP A 219 6.67 15.21 7.50
C ASP A 219 7.54 14.33 8.42
N GLU A 220 7.21 14.25 9.71
CA GLU A 220 7.96 13.47 10.69
C GLU A 220 8.07 11.97 10.37
N ARG A 221 7.18 11.46 9.51
CA ARG A 221 7.17 10.06 9.06
C ARG A 221 7.86 9.89 7.71
N GLY A 222 8.39 10.96 7.12
CA GLY A 222 9.12 10.98 5.86
C GLY A 222 8.27 11.20 4.60
N PHE A 223 6.96 11.47 4.71
CA PHE A 223 6.13 11.72 3.52
C PHE A 223 6.35 13.15 3.00
N ILE A 224 6.28 13.33 1.68
CA ILE A 224 6.48 14.63 1.05
C ILE A 224 5.29 15.53 1.36
N LYS A 225 5.55 16.68 1.98
CA LYS A 225 4.51 17.68 2.22
C LYS A 225 4.21 18.42 0.93
N VAL A 226 2.92 18.57 0.63
CA VAL A 226 2.46 19.32 -0.56
C VAL A 226 1.33 20.28 -0.22
N ASP A 227 1.18 21.33 -1.03
CA ASP A 227 0.00 22.19 -0.99
C ASP A 227 -1.23 21.53 -1.67
N HIS A 228 -2.36 22.25 -1.68
CA HIS A 228 -3.61 21.79 -2.31
C HIS A 228 -3.52 21.65 -3.85
N LEU A 229 -2.43 22.11 -4.47
CA LEU A 229 -2.11 21.98 -5.89
C LEU A 229 -0.99 20.96 -6.13
N PHE A 230 -0.64 20.16 -5.13
CA PHE A 230 0.40 19.13 -5.13
C PHE A 230 1.82 19.65 -5.38
N ARG A 231 2.08 20.93 -5.06
CA ARG A 231 3.41 21.54 -5.13
C ARG A 231 4.20 21.20 -3.89
N THR A 232 5.47 20.86 -4.06
CA THR A 232 6.42 20.79 -2.94
C THR A 232 6.96 22.19 -2.61
N THR A 233 7.81 22.29 -1.60
CA THR A 233 8.55 23.53 -1.28
C THR A 233 9.67 23.85 -2.27
N ALA A 234 10.01 22.92 -3.18
CA ALA A 234 10.97 23.18 -4.25
C ALA A 234 10.27 23.63 -5.54
N ASP A 235 10.80 24.67 -6.16
CA ASP A 235 10.27 25.20 -7.41
C ASP A 235 10.26 24.14 -8.53
N TRP A 236 9.16 24.09 -9.28
CA TRP A 236 8.95 23.16 -10.39
C TRP A 236 8.95 21.68 -9.99
N VAL A 237 8.88 21.37 -8.70
CA VAL A 237 8.76 20.02 -8.17
C VAL A 237 7.41 19.82 -7.49
N TYR A 238 6.73 18.76 -7.90
CA TYR A 238 5.42 18.33 -7.43
C TYR A 238 5.52 16.93 -6.87
N ALA A 239 4.55 16.50 -6.06
CA ALA A 239 4.49 15.12 -5.57
C ALA A 239 3.03 14.63 -5.49
N ILE A 240 2.81 13.34 -5.77
CA ILE A 240 1.48 12.71 -5.78
C ILE A 240 1.52 11.25 -5.28
N GLY A 241 0.35 10.66 -5.09
CA GLY A 241 0.19 9.26 -4.68
C GLY A 241 0.57 8.97 -3.22
N ASP A 242 0.90 7.72 -2.90
CA ASP A 242 1.10 7.26 -1.52
C ASP A 242 2.26 7.95 -0.78
N ALA A 243 3.18 8.60 -1.50
CA ALA A 243 4.36 9.25 -0.92
C ALA A 243 4.07 10.63 -0.31
N VAL A 244 2.84 11.15 -0.43
CA VAL A 244 2.53 12.53 -0.04
C VAL A 244 1.65 12.62 1.20
N SER A 245 1.92 13.63 2.01
CA SER A 245 0.98 14.16 2.99
C SER A 245 0.37 15.42 2.39
N ALA A 246 -0.92 15.34 2.04
CA ALA A 246 -1.65 16.38 1.32
C ALA A 246 -2.82 16.93 2.15
N PRO A 247 -3.18 18.20 1.99
CA PRO A 247 -4.37 18.76 2.63
C PRO A 247 -5.64 18.11 2.07
N LEU A 248 -6.68 18.04 2.91
CA LEU A 248 -8.02 17.62 2.53
C LEU A 248 -9.00 18.75 2.88
N PRO A 249 -9.16 19.77 2.00
CA PRO A 249 -9.90 20.99 2.32
C PRO A 249 -11.36 20.76 2.69
N LEU A 250 -12.01 19.75 2.10
CA LEU A 250 -13.40 19.39 2.40
C LEU A 250 -13.62 18.94 3.86
N TRP A 251 -12.56 18.59 4.59
CA TRP A 251 -12.60 18.14 5.98
C TRP A 251 -11.87 19.07 6.96
N ASP A 252 -11.39 20.24 6.49
CA ASP A 252 -10.51 21.13 7.26
C ASP A 252 -9.26 20.42 7.81
N ILE A 253 -8.70 19.49 7.04
CA ILE A 253 -7.48 18.76 7.41
C ILE A 253 -6.30 19.34 6.64
N GLU A 254 -5.31 19.87 7.37
CA GLU A 254 -4.12 20.47 6.77
C GLU A 254 -3.17 19.45 6.13
N SER A 255 -3.15 18.22 6.63
CA SER A 255 -2.22 17.20 6.19
C SER A 255 -2.73 15.80 6.51
N LEU A 256 -2.88 14.97 5.46
CA LEU A 256 -3.28 13.58 5.56
C LEU A 256 -2.54 12.75 4.50
N ASN A 257 -2.10 11.55 4.89
CA ASN A 257 -1.56 10.57 3.96
C ASN A 257 -2.60 9.47 3.75
N ILE A 258 -3.07 9.32 2.51
CA ILE A 258 -4.05 8.29 2.13
C ILE A 258 -3.40 7.40 1.08
N GLN A 259 -3.16 6.15 1.46
CA GLN A 259 -2.47 5.15 0.64
C GLN A 259 -3.51 4.29 -0.06
N HIS A 260 -4.02 4.78 -1.20
CA HIS A 260 -5.00 4.05 -1.98
C HIS A 260 -4.92 4.38 -3.47
N PHE A 261 -5.18 3.38 -4.30
CA PHE A 261 -5.09 3.49 -5.76
C PHE A 261 -5.95 4.62 -6.34
N GLN A 262 -7.23 4.72 -5.94
CA GLN A 262 -8.11 5.79 -6.45
C GLN A 262 -7.69 7.18 -5.97
N THR A 263 -7.17 7.30 -4.76
CA THR A 263 -6.63 8.58 -4.27
C THR A 263 -5.40 8.98 -5.08
N ALA A 264 -4.47 8.05 -5.35
CA ALA A 264 -3.32 8.31 -6.20
C ALA A 264 -3.71 8.69 -7.64
N GLN A 265 -4.72 8.03 -8.20
CA GLN A 265 -5.28 8.36 -9.52
C GLN A 265 -5.85 9.79 -9.53
N ALA A 266 -6.64 10.15 -8.51
CA ALA A 266 -7.20 11.49 -8.40
C ALA A 266 -6.12 12.56 -8.23
N HIS A 267 -5.07 12.30 -7.42
CA HIS A 267 -3.90 13.19 -7.31
C HIS A 267 -3.26 13.44 -8.68
N GLY A 268 -3.08 12.39 -9.49
CA GLY A 268 -2.53 12.52 -10.85
C GLY A 268 -3.41 13.36 -11.79
N GLN A 269 -4.72 13.17 -11.74
CA GLN A 269 -5.68 13.96 -12.51
C GLN A 269 -5.67 15.43 -12.09
N LEU A 270 -5.76 15.71 -10.78
CA LEU A 270 -5.67 17.05 -10.19
C LEU A 270 -4.40 17.79 -10.61
N LEU A 271 -3.25 17.13 -10.43
CA LEU A 271 -1.96 17.70 -10.79
C LEU A 271 -1.85 17.98 -12.29
N GLY A 272 -2.39 17.10 -13.14
CA GLY A 272 -2.41 17.31 -14.59
C GLY A 272 -3.06 18.64 -14.98
N TYR A 273 -4.21 18.97 -14.38
CA TYR A 273 -4.89 20.26 -14.59
C TYR A 273 -4.09 21.43 -14.03
N SER A 274 -3.56 21.30 -12.81
CA SER A 274 -2.72 22.32 -12.15
C SER A 274 -1.50 22.69 -12.99
N ILE A 275 -0.79 21.69 -13.55
CA ILE A 275 0.43 21.90 -14.35
C ILE A 275 0.17 22.66 -15.65
N VAL A 276 -1.01 22.49 -16.26
CA VAL A 276 -1.42 23.20 -17.49
C VAL A 276 -2.21 24.48 -17.22
N GLY A 277 -2.27 24.94 -15.97
CA GLY A 277 -2.93 26.19 -15.59
C GLY A 277 -4.45 26.15 -15.71
N ARG A 278 -5.06 24.97 -15.58
CA ARG A 278 -6.53 24.81 -15.61
C ARG A 278 -7.05 24.48 -14.21
N PRO A 279 -8.23 25.01 -13.82
CA PRO A 279 -8.87 24.56 -12.59
C PRO A 279 -9.34 23.11 -12.76
N TYR A 280 -9.13 22.28 -11.75
CA TYR A 280 -9.69 20.94 -11.73
C TYR A 280 -11.21 21.03 -11.44
N PRO A 281 -12.06 20.26 -12.14
CA PRO A 281 -13.52 20.50 -12.12
C PRO A 281 -14.23 20.04 -10.85
N THR A 282 -13.58 19.24 -9.98
CA THR A 282 -14.22 18.65 -8.81
C THR A 282 -13.32 18.72 -7.58
N GLN A 283 -13.90 18.54 -6.39
CA GLN A 283 -13.09 18.39 -5.17
C GLN A 283 -12.70 16.92 -4.97
N LEU A 284 -11.56 16.69 -4.33
CA LEU A 284 -11.11 15.35 -3.98
C LEU A 284 -11.95 14.80 -2.82
N VAL A 285 -12.74 13.77 -3.08
CA VAL A 285 -13.32 12.91 -2.05
C VAL A 285 -12.52 11.61 -2.04
N PRO A 286 -11.75 11.31 -0.98
CA PRO A 286 -10.99 10.07 -0.90
C PRO A 286 -11.94 8.88 -1.01
N PHE A 287 -11.51 7.86 -1.73
CA PHE A 287 -12.29 6.64 -1.88
C PHE A 287 -11.36 5.45 -1.80
N PHE A 288 -11.76 4.47 -1.01
CA PHE A 288 -11.05 3.22 -0.89
C PHE A 288 -11.98 2.02 -0.83
N TRP A 289 -11.44 0.86 -1.20
CA TRP A 289 -12.15 -0.39 -1.12
C TRP A 289 -11.19 -1.54 -0.89
N THR A 290 -11.72 -2.63 -0.34
CA THR A 290 -11.03 -3.91 -0.20
C THR A 290 -11.99 -5.03 -0.61
N LEU A 291 -11.45 -6.14 -1.08
CA LEU A 291 -12.23 -7.32 -1.46
C LEU A 291 -11.48 -8.57 -0.98
N PHE A 292 -12.17 -9.41 -0.22
CA PHE A 292 -11.64 -10.64 0.35
C PHE A 292 -12.31 -11.84 -0.31
N PHE A 293 -11.52 -12.88 -0.60
CA PHE A 293 -11.98 -14.14 -1.22
C PHE A 293 -12.69 -13.96 -2.57
N PHE A 294 -12.63 -12.77 -3.19
CA PHE A 294 -13.52 -12.34 -4.27
C PHE A 294 -15.02 -12.39 -3.97
N GLU A 295 -15.41 -12.46 -2.70
CA GLU A 295 -16.80 -12.65 -2.28
C GLU A 295 -17.40 -11.41 -1.61
N PHE A 296 -16.67 -10.81 -0.67
CA PHE A 296 -17.17 -9.67 0.11
C PHE A 296 -16.08 -8.63 0.36
N GLY A 297 -16.50 -7.41 0.67
CA GLY A 297 -15.58 -6.29 0.81
C GLY A 297 -16.24 -5.07 1.42
N VAL A 298 -15.43 -4.08 1.73
CA VAL A 298 -15.88 -2.78 2.23
C VAL A 298 -15.48 -1.71 1.25
N ARG A 299 -16.38 -0.74 1.05
CA ARG A 299 -16.12 0.50 0.31
C ARG A 299 -16.29 1.65 1.28
N PHE A 300 -15.44 2.66 1.15
CA PHE A 300 -15.44 3.82 2.02
C PHE A 300 -15.17 5.07 1.20
N ALA A 301 -16.00 6.10 1.41
CA ALA A 301 -15.86 7.40 0.78
C ALA A 301 -15.70 8.47 1.87
N GLY A 302 -14.75 9.38 1.68
CA GLY A 302 -14.49 10.51 2.54
C GLY A 302 -13.37 10.28 3.56
N CYS A 303 -13.53 10.86 4.74
CA CYS A 303 -12.62 10.75 5.88
C CYS A 303 -13.43 10.70 7.17
N ALA A 304 -13.14 9.73 8.05
CA ALA A 304 -13.80 9.60 9.36
C ALA A 304 -13.07 10.38 10.47
N GLN A 305 -11.91 10.96 10.18
CA GLN A 305 -11.14 11.70 11.19
C GLN A 305 -11.93 12.92 11.67
N GLY A 306 -12.06 13.06 12.99
CA GLY A 306 -12.80 14.14 13.62
C GLY A 306 -14.33 13.96 13.64
N SER A 307 -14.85 12.79 13.26
CA SER A 307 -16.28 12.49 13.43
C SER A 307 -16.66 12.41 14.91
N SER A 308 -17.77 13.03 15.29
CA SER A 308 -18.35 13.02 16.65
C SER A 308 -19.53 12.05 16.77
N HIS A 309 -20.17 11.70 15.66
CA HIS A 309 -21.39 10.91 15.63
C HIS A 309 -21.37 9.92 14.47
N VAL A 310 -21.96 8.74 14.71
CA VAL A 310 -22.04 7.66 13.71
C VAL A 310 -23.47 7.16 13.62
N ILE A 311 -23.98 7.04 12.40
CA ILE A 311 -25.28 6.41 12.12
C ILE A 311 -25.02 5.17 11.28
N VAL A 312 -25.58 4.04 11.72
CA VAL A 312 -25.54 2.78 10.97
C VAL A 312 -26.94 2.52 10.43
N HIS A 313 -27.03 2.34 9.12
CA HIS A 313 -28.23 1.86 8.46
C HIS A 313 -27.98 0.44 7.92
N GLY A 314 -28.82 -0.52 8.29
CA GLY A 314 -28.63 -1.93 7.98
C GLY A 314 -27.99 -2.71 9.13
N ASN A 315 -27.38 -3.86 8.81
CA ASN A 315 -26.82 -4.78 9.80
C ASN A 315 -25.34 -5.06 9.51
N ILE A 316 -24.48 -4.68 10.46
CA ILE A 316 -23.03 -4.91 10.36
C ILE A 316 -22.71 -6.41 10.39
N ALA A 317 -23.45 -7.21 11.19
CA ALA A 317 -23.23 -8.65 11.30
C ALA A 317 -23.41 -9.38 9.95
N ASP A 318 -24.28 -8.86 9.08
CA ASP A 318 -24.55 -9.42 7.76
C ASP A 318 -23.64 -8.83 6.67
N LEU A 319 -22.77 -7.86 7.01
CA LEU A 319 -22.03 -7.02 6.06
C LEU A 319 -22.94 -6.32 5.03
N ASN A 320 -24.20 -6.06 5.41
CA ASN A 320 -25.18 -5.34 4.61
C ASN A 320 -25.58 -4.06 5.36
N PHE A 321 -24.72 -3.04 5.27
CA PHE A 321 -24.89 -1.79 5.99
C PHE A 321 -24.28 -0.61 5.24
N VAL A 322 -24.68 0.60 5.66
CA VAL A 322 -23.97 1.84 5.42
C VAL A 322 -23.70 2.49 6.76
N LYS A 323 -22.44 2.85 7.03
CA LYS A 323 -22.00 3.52 8.25
C LYS A 323 -21.60 4.95 7.90
N TYR A 324 -22.38 5.91 8.36
CA TYR A 324 -22.18 7.34 8.13
C TYR A 324 -21.43 7.95 9.30
N TYR A 325 -20.42 8.77 9.01
CA TYR A 325 -19.62 9.49 9.98
C TYR A 325 -19.94 10.99 9.87
N PHE A 326 -20.40 11.59 10.97
CA PHE A 326 -20.77 13.00 11.05
C PHE A 326 -19.83 13.72 12.01
N LYS A 327 -19.52 14.98 11.69
CA LYS A 327 -18.77 15.90 12.56
C LYS A 327 -19.76 16.84 13.23
#